data_AF-T0YA56-F1
#
_entry.id   AF-T0YA56-F1
#
_cell.length_a   1.000
_cell.length_b   1.000
_cell.length_c   1.000
_cell.angle_alpha   90.00
_cell.angle_beta   90.00
_cell.angle_gamma   90.00
#
_symmetry.space_group_name_H-M   'P 1'
#
loop_
_entity.id
_entity.type
_entity.pdbx_description
1 polymer ?
#
loop_
_entity_poly.entity_id
_entity_poly.type
_entity_poly.pdbx_seq_one_letter_code
_entity_poly.pdbx_strand_id
1 'polypeptide(L)' 'MKCDHLGNVYVTGPGGVWIIDSEAQVLGVVPVPEVVGNLNWGGDDWRTLFICASTSLYRARMQVSGNRLAYMK' A
#
# COMPACT_ATOMS: atom_id res chain seq x y z
N MET A 1 -5.65 -5.62 -0.68
CA MET A 1 -5.45 -4.96 0.62
C MET A 1 -4.20 -5.46 1.33
N LYS A 2 -3.54 -4.59 2.09
CA LYS A 2 -2.39 -4.86 2.98
C LYS A 2 -2.45 -3.93 4.19
N CYS A 3 -1.68 -4.22 5.24
CA CYS A 3 -1.59 -3.34 6.42
C CYS A 3 -0.14 -2.91 6.67
N ASP A 4 0.08 -1.74 7.24
CA ASP A 4 1.37 -1.35 7.82
C ASP A 4 1.49 -1.80 9.29
N HIS A 5 2.68 -1.61 9.88
CA HIS A 5 2.96 -1.95 11.27
C HIS A 5 2.23 -1.08 12.31
N LEU A 6 1.58 0.01 11.90
CA LEU A 6 0.74 0.85 12.76
C LEU A 6 -0.74 0.44 12.72
N GLY A 7 -1.10 -0.52 11.86
CA GLY A 7 -2.47 -1.00 11.71
C GLY A 7 -3.27 -0.29 10.62
N ASN A 8 -2.67 0.63 9.85
CA ASN A 8 -3.37 1.27 8.74
C ASN A 8 -3.57 0.28 7.59
N VAL A 9 -4.74 0.31 6.98
CA VAL A 9 -5.14 -0.51 5.84
C VAL A 9 -4.90 0.25 4.53
N TYR A 10 -4.22 -0.41 3.62
CA TYR A 10 -3.97 0.03 2.26
C TYR A 10 -4.84 -0.79 1.30
N VAL A 11 -5.73 -0.10 0.58
CA VAL A 11 -6.71 -0.73 -0.32
C VAL A 11 -6.78 0.01 -1.66
N THR A 12 -6.98 -0.74 -2.74
CA THR A 12 -7.18 -0.17 -4.08
C THR A 12 -8.54 0.52 -4.14
N GLY A 13 -8.61 1.71 -4.73
CA GLY A 13 -9.85 2.43 -4.95
C GLY A 13 -9.73 3.44 -6.09
N PRO A 14 -10.80 4.20 -6.38
CA PRO A 14 -10.74 5.28 -7.36
C PRO A 14 -9.58 6.23 -7.07
N GLY A 15 -8.81 6.57 -8.09
CA GLY A 15 -7.67 7.48 -7.97
C GLY A 15 -6.37 6.86 -7.42
N GLY A 16 -6.36 5.61 -6.94
CA GLY A 16 -5.14 4.92 -6.54
C GLY A 16 -5.28 4.04 -5.30
N VAL A 17 -4.37 4.21 -4.33
CA VAL A 17 -4.34 3.41 -3.09
C VAL A 17 -4.82 4.27 -1.92
N TRP A 18 -5.93 3.88 -1.33
CA TRP A 18 -6.52 4.50 -0.16
C TRP A 18 -5.84 3.98 1.11
N ILE A 19 -5.56 4.89 2.04
CA ILE A 19 -4.99 4.60 3.36
C ILE A 19 -6.04 4.94 4.41
N ILE A 20 -6.42 3.94 5.20
CA ILE A 20 -7.48 4.03 6.20
C ILE A 20 -6.90 3.56 7.53
N ASP A 21 -7.10 4.31 8.61
CA ASP A 21 -6.63 3.92 9.93
C ASP A 21 -7.53 2.85 10.60
N SER A 22 -7.14 2.40 11.79
CA SER A 22 -7.90 1.40 12.57
C SER A 22 -9.26 1.90 13.06
N GLU A 23 -9.50 3.21 13.05
CA GLU A 23 -10.77 3.85 13.42
C GLU A 23 -11.66 4.14 12.19
N ALA A 24 -11.30 3.54 11.04
CA ALA A 24 -11.97 3.69 9.76
C ALA A 24 -11.94 5.12 9.20
N GLN A 25 -11.00 5.96 9.63
CA GLN A 25 -10.78 7.29 9.04
C GLN A 25 -9.86 7.20 7.83
N VAL A 26 -10.22 7.94 6.78
CA VAL A 26 -9.39 8.05 5.57
C VAL A 26 -8.24 9.01 5.84
N LEU A 27 -7.01 8.49 5.90
CA LEU A 27 -5.80 9.29 6.05
C LEU A 27 -5.39 9.97 4.74
N GLY A 28 -5.72 9.35 3.60
CA GLY A 28 -5.46 9.91 2.27
C GLY A 28 -5.45 8.88 1.15
N VAL A 29 -5.10 9.34 -0.05
CA VAL A 29 -4.97 8.51 -1.25
C VAL A 29 -3.59 8.74 -1.87
N VAL A 30 -2.85 7.65 -2.12
CA VAL A 30 -1.65 7.67 -2.94
C VAL A 30 -2.11 7.66 -4.40
N PRO A 31 -1.89 8.75 -5.16
CA PRO A 31 -2.39 8.85 -6.51
C PRO A 31 -1.63 7.92 -7.45
N VAL A 32 -2.36 7.22 -8.33
CA VAL A 32 -1.81 6.37 -9.38
C VAL A 32 -2.54 6.72 -10.68
N PRO A 33 -1.85 6.91 -11.81
CA PRO A 33 -2.47 7.41 -13.06
C PRO A 33 -3.35 6.37 -13.77
N GLU A 34 -3.49 5.17 -13.21
CA GLU A 34 -4.18 4.01 -13.78
C GLU A 34 -4.98 3.29 -12.71
N VAL A 35 -5.94 2.45 -13.13
CA VAL A 35 -6.72 1.62 -12.19
C VAL A 35 -5.78 0.62 -11.51
N VAL A 36 -5.80 0.61 -10.18
CA VAL A 36 -4.97 -0.28 -9.37
C VAL A 36 -5.71 -1.58 -9.11
N GLY A 37 -5.10 -2.70 -9.47
CA GLY A 37 -5.64 -4.04 -9.21
C GLY A 37 -5.10 -4.67 -7.92
N ASN A 38 -3.84 -4.39 -7.57
CA ASN A 38 -3.22 -4.97 -6.37
C ASN A 38 -2.04 -4.13 -5.85
N LEU A 39 -1.61 -4.42 -4.63
CA LEU A 39 -0.45 -3.81 -3.98
C LEU A 39 0.19 -4.77 -2.96
N ASN A 40 1.50 -4.66 -2.76
CA ASN A 40 2.22 -5.37 -1.70
C ASN A 40 3.44 -4.61 -1.18
N TRP A 41 3.83 -4.88 0.07
CA TRP A 41 5.06 -4.37 0.66
C TRP A 41 6.27 -5.12 0.11
N GLY A 42 7.42 -4.45 0.06
CA GLY A 42 8.69 -5.03 -0.36
C GLY A 42 9.86 -4.07 -0.18
N GLY A 43 10.97 -4.38 -0.84
CA GLY A 43 12.27 -3.75 -0.61
C GLY A 43 12.93 -4.27 0.67
N ASP A 44 14.21 -3.98 0.83
CA ASP A 44 15.06 -4.59 1.87
C ASP A 44 14.59 -4.29 3.31
N ASP A 45 13.86 -3.19 3.50
CA ASP A 45 13.32 -2.77 4.78
C ASP A 45 11.78 -2.82 4.86
N TRP A 46 11.12 -3.43 3.86
CA TRP A 46 9.66 -3.51 3.76
C TRP A 46 8.94 -2.14 3.78
N ARG A 47 9.64 -1.05 3.46
CA ARG A 47 9.07 0.33 3.34
C ARG A 47 8.80 0.75 1.90
N THR A 48 8.82 -0.19 0.96
CA THR A 48 8.42 0.08 -0.43
C THR A 48 7.06 -0.54 -0.69
N LEU A 49 6.10 0.26 -1.15
CA LEU A 49 4.81 -0.24 -1.63
C LEU A 49 4.90 -0.44 -3.14
N PHE A 50 4.83 -1.69 -3.59
CA PHE A 50 4.68 -2.05 -5.00
C PHE A 50 3.20 -2.05 -5.37
N ILE A 51 2.87 -1.49 -6.52
CA ILE A 51 1.49 -1.22 -6.95
C ILE A 51 1.33 -1.72 -8.37
N CYS A 52 0.50 -2.75 -8.55
CA CYS A 52 0.15 -3.30 -9.86
C CYS A 52 -1.07 -2.55 -10.40
N ALA A 53 -0.84 -1.71 -11.40
CA ALA A 53 -1.89 -1.02 -12.14
C ALA A 53 -2.25 -1.79 -13.42
N SER A 54 -3.15 -1.23 -14.23
CA SER A 54 -3.68 -1.88 -15.43
C SER A 54 -2.59 -2.34 -16.41
N THR A 55 -1.61 -1.49 -16.71
CA THR A 55 -0.56 -1.79 -17.70
C THR A 55 0.85 -1.66 -17.15
N SER A 56 0.99 -1.14 -15.93
CA SER A 56 2.27 -0.75 -15.35
C SER A 56 2.43 -1.23 -13.90
N LEU A 57 3.70 -1.41 -13.49
CA LEU A 57 4.09 -1.61 -12.10
C LEU A 57 4.70 -0.31 -11.56
N TYR A 58 4.08 0.26 -10.52
CA TYR A 58 4.58 1.43 -9.82
C TYR A 58 5.20 1.02 -8.48
N ARG A 59 6.01 1.90 -7.90
CA ARG A 59 6.47 1.77 -6.51
C ARG A 59 6.48 3.13 -5.81
N ALA A 60 6.18 3.14 -4.52
CA ALA A 60 6.28 4.31 -3.67
C ALA A 60 7.05 3.98 -2.38
N ARG A 61 7.95 4.87 -1.98
CA ARG A 61 8.66 4.79 -0.70
C ARG A 61 7.77 5.33 0.40
N MET A 62 7.52 4.54 1.43
CA MET A 62 6.63 4.88 2.54
C MET A 62 7.40 5.27 3.79
N GLN A 63 6.76 6.06 4.65
CA GLN A 63 7.27 6.41 5.98
C GLN A 63 7.06 5.31 7.02
N VAL A 64 6.41 4.23 6.65
CA VAL A 64 6.11 3.07 7.51
C VAL A 64 6.51 1.81 6.78
N SER A 65 6.85 0.76 7.53
CA SER A 65 7.00 -0.59 6.98
C SER A 65 5.67 -1.32 6.97
N GLY A 66 5.55 -2.30 6.09
CA GLY A 66 4.46 -3.27 6.13
C GLY A 66 4.35 -4.00 7.48
N ASN A 67 3.14 -4.43 7.83
CA ASN A 67 2.94 -5.31 8.97
C ASN A 67 3.67 -6.64 8.74
N ARG A 68 4.36 -7.16 9.76
CA ARG A 68 5.16 -8.37 9.63
C ARG A 68 4.27 -9.59 9.39
N LEU A 69 4.44 -10.23 8.24
CA LEU A 69 3.76 -11.47 7.86
C LEU A 69 4.78 -12.61 7.75
N ALA A 70 4.32 -13.86 7.78
CA ALA A 70 5.19 -15.05 7.83
C ALA A 70 6.19 -15.14 6.65
N TYR A 71 5.87 -14.53 5.51
CA TYR A 71 6.76 -14.49 4.34
C TYR A 71 7.78 -13.35 4.37
N MET A 72 7.68 -12.42 5.32
CA MET A 72 8.59 -11.29 5.48
C MET A 72 9.77 -11.75 6.33
N LYS A 73 10.80 -12.24 5.63
CA LYS A 73 12.07 -12.66 6.22
C LYS A 73 13.02 -11.47 6.35
#